data_AF-A0A8S0VUJ9-F1
#
_entry.id   AF-A0A8S0VUJ9-F1
#
_cell.length_a   1.000
_cell.length_b   1.000
_cell.length_c   1.000
_cell.angle_alpha   90.00
_cell.angle_beta   90.00
_cell.angle_gamma   90.00
#
_symmetry.space_group_name_H-M   'P 1'
#
loop_
_entity.id
_entity.type
_entity.pdbx_description
1 polymer ?
#
loop_
_entity_poly.entity_id
_entity_poly.type
_entity_poly.pdbx_seq_one_letter_code
_entity_poly.pdbx_strand_id
1 'polypeptide(L)'
;MAIIEIDTMHQHLLIPLENLAHLENDKVTDEIIGLKNPPGGVSITKSSFQAENPSTPTGASTSKTPMPTASEYIPLKTPAWDPSSCTLALSSLGPPSMVSAASIPMEDCDMSWLKDPCFKRVRAKLLEKNTVNWKALEFVSVSGDQVRVKDLQLRGERTIDIANLQPVVPDMTGDFVTVTVGPMAGKIFKVRSIDEESCTIRAAGTRPGKGEKDPIVFTTHLACVYGR
;
A
#
# COMPACT_ATOMS: atom_id res chain seq x y z
N MET A 1 23.61 -43.48 -34.96
CA MET A 1 22.87 -42.36 -34.34
C MET A 1 23.77 -41.78 -33.27
N ALA A 2 24.20 -40.53 -33.45
CA ALA A 2 25.16 -39.86 -32.58
C ALA A 2 24.43 -39.18 -31.41
N ILE A 3 24.96 -39.36 -30.20
CA ILE A 3 24.52 -38.69 -28.97
C ILE A 3 25.33 -37.39 -28.87
N ILE A 4 24.64 -36.25 -28.81
CA ILE A 4 25.26 -34.94 -28.58
C ILE A 4 25.06 -34.63 -27.10
N GLU A 5 26.10 -34.86 -26.29
CA GLU A 5 26.21 -34.28 -24.95
C GLU A 5 26.63 -32.82 -25.10
N ILE A 6 25.79 -31.90 -24.61
CA ILE A 6 26.12 -30.48 -24.51
C ILE A 6 26.56 -30.22 -23.07
N ASP A 7 27.87 -30.25 -22.87
CA ASP A 7 28.54 -29.88 -21.63
C ASP A 7 28.45 -28.35 -21.46
N THR A 8 27.74 -27.89 -20.43
CA THR A 8 27.48 -26.47 -20.18
C THR A 8 28.56 -25.94 -19.24
N MET A 9 29.58 -25.30 -19.81
CA MET A 9 30.63 -24.63 -19.05
C MET A 9 30.08 -23.47 -18.22
N HIS A 10 30.15 -23.59 -16.89
CA HIS A 10 30.02 -22.48 -15.95
C HIS A 10 31.21 -21.51 -16.11
N GLN A 11 31.02 -20.42 -16.85
CA GLN A 11 31.93 -19.27 -16.79
C GLN A 11 31.55 -18.38 -15.62
N HIS A 12 32.29 -18.51 -14.53
CA HIS A 12 32.34 -17.51 -13.45
C HIS A 12 33.01 -16.24 -13.99
N LEU A 13 32.22 -15.20 -14.26
CA LEU A 13 32.72 -13.84 -14.47
C LEU A 13 33.20 -13.27 -13.13
N LEU A 14 34.50 -13.39 -12.86
CA LEU A 14 35.20 -12.61 -11.86
C LEU A 14 35.45 -11.21 -12.46
N ILE A 15 34.75 -10.21 -11.94
CA ILE A 15 35.01 -8.79 -12.27
C ILE A 15 36.21 -8.34 -11.41
N PRO A 16 37.30 -7.82 -12.00
CA PRO A 16 38.45 -7.33 -11.24
C PRO A 16 38.10 -6.07 -10.41
N LEU A 17 38.43 -6.11 -9.12
CA LEU A 17 38.19 -5.07 -8.11
C LEU A 17 39.32 -4.01 -8.09
N GLU A 18 39.81 -3.57 -9.26
CA GLU A 18 41.03 -2.75 -9.34
C GLU A 18 40.83 -1.26 -9.71
N ASN A 19 39.60 -0.72 -9.62
CA ASN A 19 39.35 0.71 -9.96
C ASN A 19 38.71 1.53 -8.83
N LEU A 20 39.03 1.23 -7.57
CA LEU A 20 38.63 2.05 -6.41
C LEU A 20 39.85 2.57 -5.65
N ALA A 21 40.72 3.32 -6.34
CA ALA A 21 41.69 4.19 -5.68
C ALA A 21 42.07 5.33 -6.64
N HIS A 22 41.38 6.47 -6.50
CA HIS A 22 41.93 7.83 -6.63
C HIS A 22 40.78 8.82 -6.73
N LEU A 23 40.39 9.40 -5.59
CA LEU A 23 39.95 10.79 -5.54
C LEU A 23 40.19 11.31 -4.12
N GLU A 24 41.47 11.55 -3.82
CA GLU A 24 41.85 12.40 -2.69
C GLU A 24 41.81 13.87 -3.13
N ASN A 25 41.14 14.66 -2.30
CA ASN A 25 41.51 16.01 -1.86
C ASN A 25 41.94 17.04 -2.92
N ASP A 26 41.05 18.01 -3.19
CA ASP A 26 41.49 19.36 -3.45
C ASP A 26 40.60 20.43 -2.76
N LYS A 27 41.23 21.05 -1.76
CA LYS A 27 41.24 22.47 -1.39
C LYS A 27 39.94 23.29 -1.32
N VAL A 28 39.60 23.59 -0.06
CA VAL A 28 39.41 24.93 0.53
C VAL A 28 39.61 26.11 -0.42
N THR A 29 38.55 26.90 -0.61
CA THR A 29 38.64 28.37 -0.72
C THR A 29 37.52 29.00 0.11
N ASP A 30 37.93 29.65 1.19
CA ASP A 30 37.16 30.68 1.88
C ASP A 30 37.09 31.92 0.98
N GLU A 31 35.89 32.36 0.62
CA GLU A 31 35.67 33.77 0.29
C GLU A 31 34.45 34.32 1.04
N ILE A 32 34.79 35.30 1.88
CA ILE A 32 33.94 36.11 2.73
C ILE A 32 33.49 37.33 1.92
N ILE A 33 32.20 37.44 1.62
CA ILE A 33 31.50 38.70 1.29
C ILE A 33 30.08 38.50 1.88
N GLY A 34 29.53 39.30 2.79
CA GLY A 34 29.63 40.74 2.97
C GLY A 34 28.23 41.36 2.82
N LEU A 35 27.48 41.39 3.92
CA LEU A 35 26.46 42.37 4.32
C LEU A 35 25.45 42.94 3.28
N LYS A 36 24.15 42.73 3.51
CA LYS A 36 23.18 43.83 3.79
C LYS A 36 21.80 43.33 4.24
N ASN A 37 21.46 43.63 5.49
CA ASN A 37 20.08 43.59 5.99
C ASN A 37 19.30 44.82 5.48
N PRO A 38 18.03 44.68 5.07
CA PRO A 38 17.07 45.76 5.17
C PRO A 38 16.32 45.73 6.51
N PRO A 39 16.08 46.91 7.14
CA PRO A 39 15.26 47.06 8.33
C PRO A 39 13.78 47.25 7.95
N GLY A 40 12.88 46.82 8.84
CA GLY A 40 11.43 47.02 8.73
C GLY A 40 10.71 45.74 9.15
N GLY A 41 10.29 45.54 10.39
CA GLY A 41 9.62 46.51 11.24
C GLY A 41 8.13 46.46 10.94
N VAL A 42 7.42 45.42 11.41
CA VAL A 42 5.97 45.48 11.61
C VAL A 42 5.62 44.74 12.91
N SER A 43 4.89 45.46 13.73
CA SER A 43 4.49 45.19 15.11
C SER A 43 3.45 44.08 15.26
N ILE A 44 3.64 43.31 16.33
CA ILE A 44 2.70 43.01 17.42
C ILE A 44 1.19 43.03 17.08
N THR A 45 0.52 41.88 17.27
CA THR A 45 -0.68 41.82 18.14
C THR A 45 -0.78 40.44 18.78
N LYS A 46 -0.39 40.36 20.06
CA LYS A 46 -0.88 39.37 21.02
C LYS A 46 -2.35 39.70 21.28
N SER A 47 -3.27 38.81 20.94
CA SER A 47 -4.62 38.86 21.48
C SER A 47 -4.73 37.81 22.58
N SER A 48 -4.65 38.29 23.82
CA SER A 48 -5.09 37.58 25.01
C SER A 48 -6.62 37.50 25.00
N PHE A 49 -7.17 36.31 25.12
CA PHE A 49 -8.51 36.13 25.68
C PHE A 49 -8.36 35.30 26.96
N GLN A 50 -8.48 36.01 28.07
CA GLN A 50 -8.85 35.49 29.39
C GLN A 50 -10.29 35.93 29.67
N ALA A 51 -10.90 35.25 30.66
CA ALA A 51 -12.27 35.36 31.21
C ALA A 51 -13.24 34.34 30.60
N GLU A 52 -13.96 33.48 31.33
CA GLU A 52 -14.26 33.38 32.76
C GLU A 52 -14.80 31.95 33.06
N ASN A 53 -14.50 31.40 34.24
CA ASN A 53 -15.30 30.36 34.91
C ASN A 53 -16.38 31.09 35.74
N PRO A 54 -17.61 30.55 35.95
CA PRO A 54 -17.82 29.59 37.07
C PRO A 54 -18.98 28.55 36.94
N SER A 55 -18.73 27.39 37.56
CA SER A 55 -19.61 26.60 38.47
C SER A 55 -20.99 26.01 38.05
N THR A 56 -21.05 24.65 38.02
CA THR A 56 -21.96 23.66 38.70
C THR A 56 -23.46 24.00 38.94
N PRO A 57 -24.44 23.05 38.91
CA PRO A 57 -24.38 21.74 39.60
C PRO A 57 -25.11 20.51 38.97
N THR A 58 -24.71 19.35 39.50
CA THR A 58 -25.51 18.16 39.92
C THR A 58 -26.91 17.94 39.33
N GLY A 59 -27.07 16.82 38.61
CA GLY A 59 -28.37 16.22 38.30
C GLY A 59 -28.27 14.70 38.24
N ALA A 60 -28.46 14.05 39.39
CA ALA A 60 -28.75 12.63 39.48
C ALA A 60 -30.13 12.34 38.89
N SER A 61 -30.28 11.29 38.08
CA SER A 61 -31.55 10.56 37.96
C SER A 61 -31.36 9.27 37.17
N THR A 62 -31.59 8.17 37.88
CA THR A 62 -31.74 6.79 37.43
C THR A 62 -32.77 6.64 36.30
N SER A 63 -32.48 5.83 35.30
CA SER A 63 -33.52 5.04 34.64
C SER A 63 -33.03 3.62 34.43
N LYS A 64 -33.64 2.73 35.21
CA LYS A 64 -33.51 1.28 35.12
C LYS A 64 -34.14 0.85 33.79
N THR A 65 -33.34 0.33 32.87
CA THR A 65 -33.88 -0.34 31.69
C THR A 65 -34.40 -1.73 32.12
N PRO A 66 -35.67 -2.05 31.87
CA PRO A 66 -36.24 -3.34 32.22
C PRO A 66 -35.62 -4.48 31.41
N MET A 67 -35.51 -5.60 32.09
CA MET A 67 -35.11 -6.92 31.60
C MET A 67 -36.06 -7.37 30.49
N PRO A 68 -35.57 -7.77 29.29
CA PRO A 68 -36.43 -8.44 28.32
C PRO A 68 -36.73 -9.86 28.82
N THR A 69 -37.99 -10.05 29.22
CA THR A 69 -38.61 -11.34 29.49
C THR A 69 -38.57 -12.22 28.25
N ALA A 70 -38.25 -13.50 28.49
CA ALA A 70 -38.18 -14.58 27.51
C ALA A 70 -39.43 -14.63 26.63
N SER A 71 -39.22 -14.70 25.32
CA SER A 71 -40.22 -15.12 24.35
C SER A 71 -39.61 -16.10 23.36
N GLU A 72 -40.27 -17.25 23.32
CA GLU A 72 -40.46 -18.10 22.15
C GLU A 72 -39.30 -18.98 21.70
N TYR A 73 -39.40 -20.21 22.23
CA TYR A 73 -38.94 -21.47 21.68
C TYR A 73 -39.11 -21.54 20.15
N ILE A 74 -38.03 -21.31 19.42
CA ILE A 74 -37.96 -21.63 17.99
C ILE A 74 -37.71 -23.14 17.90
N PRO A 75 -38.58 -23.94 17.26
CA PRO A 75 -38.31 -25.35 17.07
C PRO A 75 -37.08 -25.51 16.18
N LEU A 76 -36.03 -26.17 16.72
CA LEU A 76 -34.90 -26.65 15.95
C LEU A 76 -35.43 -27.58 14.84
N LYS A 77 -35.56 -27.05 13.62
CA LYS A 77 -35.49 -27.88 12.41
C LYS A 77 -34.03 -28.29 12.25
N THR A 78 -33.72 -29.47 12.74
CA THR A 78 -32.51 -30.21 12.38
C THR A 78 -32.50 -30.42 10.86
N PRO A 79 -31.46 -30.01 10.13
CA PRO A 79 -31.25 -30.53 8.78
C PRO A 79 -30.85 -32.00 8.93
N ALA A 80 -31.68 -32.89 8.40
CA ALA A 80 -31.36 -34.31 8.24
C ALA A 80 -30.19 -34.43 7.26
N TRP A 81 -28.98 -34.62 7.80
CA TRP A 81 -27.82 -34.98 7.01
C TRP A 81 -27.80 -36.51 6.91
N ASP A 82 -28.31 -37.04 5.81
CA ASP A 82 -28.15 -38.45 5.44
C ASP A 82 -26.86 -38.59 4.61
N PRO A 83 -25.81 -39.28 5.08
CA PRO A 83 -24.56 -39.46 4.32
C PRO A 83 -24.62 -40.61 3.28
N SER A 84 -25.80 -41.14 2.93
CA SER A 84 -25.89 -42.44 2.26
C SER A 84 -26.31 -42.38 0.79
N SER A 85 -25.88 -41.38 0.02
CA SER A 85 -26.17 -41.33 -1.43
C SER A 85 -25.05 -40.67 -2.23
N CYS A 86 -23.90 -41.34 -2.30
CA CYS A 86 -22.89 -41.09 -3.33
C CYS A 86 -22.33 -42.44 -3.80
N THR A 87 -23.19 -43.26 -4.40
CA THR A 87 -22.76 -44.47 -5.12
C THR A 87 -22.38 -44.08 -6.55
N LEU A 88 -21.07 -43.94 -6.77
CA LEU A 88 -20.31 -44.32 -7.96
C LEU A 88 -21.05 -44.29 -9.32
N ALA A 89 -20.77 -43.25 -10.11
CA ALA A 89 -20.74 -43.34 -11.57
C ALA A 89 -19.33 -42.94 -12.04
N LEU A 90 -18.39 -43.86 -11.89
CA LEU A 90 -17.05 -43.77 -12.44
C LEU A 90 -17.12 -44.30 -13.88
N SER A 91 -17.26 -43.42 -14.87
CA SER A 91 -17.01 -43.77 -16.26
C SER A 91 -16.66 -42.54 -17.09
N SER A 92 -15.42 -42.56 -17.55
CA SER A 92 -14.94 -41.91 -18.77
C SER A 92 -15.00 -40.38 -18.82
N LEU A 93 -13.86 -39.74 -18.54
CA LEU A 93 -13.40 -38.53 -19.25
C LEU A 93 -11.94 -38.30 -18.82
N GLY A 94 -11.03 -38.48 -19.79
CA GLY A 94 -9.62 -38.05 -19.94
C GLY A 94 -8.74 -37.71 -18.73
N PRO A 95 -7.40 -37.87 -18.84
CA PRO A 95 -6.49 -37.26 -17.88
C PRO A 95 -6.83 -35.76 -17.80
N PRO A 96 -6.91 -35.15 -16.60
CA PRO A 96 -7.12 -33.71 -16.49
C PRO A 96 -5.96 -33.06 -17.25
N SER A 97 -6.29 -32.50 -18.41
CA SER A 97 -5.41 -31.60 -19.12
C SER A 97 -5.00 -30.58 -18.06
N MET A 98 -3.71 -30.55 -17.76
CA MET A 98 -3.10 -29.43 -17.07
C MET A 98 -3.37 -28.22 -17.96
N VAL A 99 -4.53 -27.59 -17.76
CA VAL A 99 -4.73 -26.19 -18.04
C VAL A 99 -3.72 -25.51 -17.16
N SER A 100 -2.51 -25.38 -17.73
CA SER A 100 -1.56 -24.32 -17.46
C SER A 100 -2.39 -23.13 -17.04
N ALA A 101 -2.24 -22.71 -15.78
CA ALA A 101 -2.88 -21.51 -15.26
C ALA A 101 -2.56 -20.43 -16.29
N ALA A 102 -3.55 -20.16 -17.15
CA ALA A 102 -3.43 -19.17 -18.19
C ALA A 102 -3.08 -17.92 -17.41
N SER A 103 -1.83 -17.49 -17.56
CA SER A 103 -1.34 -16.28 -16.98
C SER A 103 -2.32 -15.23 -17.47
N ILE A 104 -3.22 -14.79 -16.58
CA ILE A 104 -4.13 -13.69 -16.86
C ILE A 104 -3.20 -12.61 -17.37
N PRO A 105 -3.29 -12.22 -18.65
CA PRO A 105 -2.42 -11.18 -19.14
C PRO A 105 -2.69 -9.99 -18.22
N MET A 106 -1.66 -9.57 -17.48
CA MET A 106 -1.67 -8.32 -16.73
C MET A 106 -1.70 -7.20 -17.76
N GLU A 107 -2.82 -7.07 -18.47
CA GLU A 107 -3.12 -5.91 -19.28
C GLU A 107 -3.28 -4.76 -18.29
N ASP A 108 -2.33 -3.83 -18.39
CA ASP A 108 -2.48 -2.42 -18.05
C ASP A 108 -2.77 -2.09 -16.58
N CYS A 109 -1.87 -2.54 -15.68
CA CYS A 109 -1.63 -1.77 -14.45
C CYS A 109 -0.85 -0.49 -14.76
N ASP A 110 -1.45 0.41 -15.54
CA ASP A 110 -0.87 1.72 -15.86
C ASP A 110 -0.70 2.54 -14.57
N MET A 111 0.55 2.94 -14.28
CA MET A 111 0.89 3.81 -13.15
C MET A 111 0.81 5.29 -13.49
N SER A 112 0.27 5.67 -14.65
CA SER A 112 0.13 7.07 -15.10
C SER A 112 -0.56 7.99 -14.09
N TRP A 113 -1.42 7.46 -13.23
CA TRP A 113 -2.04 8.20 -12.13
C TRP A 113 -1.03 8.78 -11.13
N LEU A 114 0.19 8.25 -11.03
CA LEU A 114 1.29 8.86 -10.24
C LEU A 114 1.71 10.25 -10.74
N LYS A 115 1.31 10.64 -11.96
CA LYS A 115 1.54 12.00 -12.48
C LYS A 115 0.74 13.04 -11.68
N ASP A 116 -0.32 12.64 -10.97
CA ASP A 116 -1.07 13.54 -10.09
C ASP A 116 -0.28 13.78 -8.77
N PRO A 117 -0.01 15.04 -8.40
CA PRO A 117 0.76 15.39 -7.20
C PRO A 117 0.09 15.02 -5.86
N CYS A 118 -1.19 14.60 -5.87
CA CYS A 118 -1.85 14.12 -4.65
C CYS A 118 -1.27 12.80 -4.15
N PHE A 119 -0.67 11.99 -5.03
CA PHE A 119 -0.06 10.72 -4.67
C PHE A 119 1.34 10.95 -4.08
N LYS A 120 1.56 10.43 -2.87
CA LYS A 120 2.84 10.56 -2.17
C LYS A 120 3.15 9.25 -1.46
N ARG A 121 4.44 8.89 -1.42
CA ARG A 121 4.93 7.74 -0.63
C ARG A 121 4.26 6.39 -0.99
N VAL A 122 3.82 6.29 -2.24
CA VAL A 122 3.25 5.06 -2.81
C VAL A 122 4.33 3.99 -2.87
N ARG A 123 3.97 2.75 -2.54
CA ARG A 123 4.80 1.57 -2.66
C ARG A 123 4.67 1.03 -4.09
N ALA A 124 5.79 0.97 -4.80
CA ALA A 124 5.89 0.36 -6.11
C ALA A 124 6.86 -0.83 -6.07
N LYS A 125 6.68 -1.78 -6.98
CA LYS A 125 7.62 -2.87 -7.24
C LYS A 125 8.10 -2.77 -8.69
N LEU A 126 9.34 -3.20 -8.92
CA LEU A 126 9.93 -3.22 -10.26
C LEU A 126 9.43 -4.45 -11.03
N LEU A 127 9.02 -4.25 -12.28
CA LEU A 127 8.58 -5.29 -13.20
C LEU A 127 9.79 -5.99 -13.85
N GLU A 128 10.74 -6.48 -13.07
CA GLU A 128 11.85 -7.26 -13.60
C GLU A 128 11.50 -8.75 -13.67
N LYS A 129 11.66 -9.36 -14.85
CA LYS A 129 11.26 -10.75 -15.12
C LYS A 129 12.02 -11.81 -14.33
N ASN A 130 13.16 -11.49 -13.70
CA ASN A 130 14.08 -12.48 -13.13
C ASN A 130 14.52 -12.21 -11.68
N THR A 131 13.91 -11.25 -10.99
CA THR A 131 14.39 -10.83 -9.67
C THR A 131 13.47 -11.39 -8.60
N VAL A 132 13.87 -12.51 -8.00
CA VAL A 132 13.16 -13.20 -6.90
C VAL A 132 12.99 -12.31 -5.66
N ASN A 133 13.78 -11.23 -5.57
CA ASN A 133 13.67 -10.25 -4.49
C ASN A 133 12.77 -9.10 -4.92
N TRP A 134 11.46 -9.22 -4.64
CA TRP A 134 10.53 -8.09 -4.75
C TRP A 134 10.90 -7.01 -3.73
N LYS A 135 11.60 -5.98 -4.19
CA LYS A 135 11.92 -4.81 -3.36
C LYS A 135 10.83 -3.76 -3.54
N ALA A 136 10.20 -3.38 -2.43
CA ALA A 136 9.28 -2.26 -2.41
C ALA A 136 10.06 -0.94 -2.44
N LEU A 137 9.73 -0.11 -3.42
CA LEU A 137 10.29 1.21 -3.68
C LEU A 137 9.29 2.27 -3.21
N GLU A 138 9.79 3.36 -2.62
CA GLU A 138 8.95 4.51 -2.22
C GLU A 138 8.92 5.54 -3.35
N PHE A 139 7.74 5.86 -3.86
CA PHE A 139 7.53 6.94 -4.82
C PHE A 139 7.88 8.31 -4.22
N VAL A 140 8.70 9.08 -4.94
CA VAL A 140 9.10 10.44 -4.56
C VAL A 140 8.50 11.49 -5.49
N SER A 141 8.73 11.38 -6.81
CA SER A 141 8.24 12.35 -7.81
C SER A 141 8.21 11.77 -9.21
N VAL A 142 7.40 12.34 -10.11
CA VAL A 142 7.42 12.04 -11.56
C VAL A 142 7.99 13.23 -12.34
N SER A 143 8.79 12.94 -13.38
CA SER A 143 9.26 13.88 -14.39
C SER A 143 9.13 13.25 -15.77
N GLY A 144 8.12 13.68 -16.55
CA GLY A 144 7.79 13.02 -17.82
C GLY A 144 7.28 11.59 -17.58
N ASP A 145 7.96 10.62 -18.17
CA ASP A 145 7.68 9.19 -17.99
C ASP A 145 8.67 8.50 -17.04
N GLN A 146 9.51 9.29 -16.38
CA GLN A 146 10.44 8.79 -15.39
C GLN A 146 9.97 9.11 -13.97
N VAL A 147 10.08 8.12 -13.10
CA VAL A 147 9.70 8.17 -11.70
C VAL A 147 10.96 8.13 -10.86
N ARG A 148 11.13 9.13 -9.98
CA ARG A 148 12.13 9.08 -8.92
C ARG A 148 11.56 8.28 -7.77
N VAL A 149 12.28 7.23 -7.40
CA VAL A 149 11.93 6.30 -6.33
C VAL A 149 13.06 6.21 -5.33
N LYS A 150 12.73 5.96 -4.07
CA LYS A 150 13.69 5.71 -3.00
C LYS A 150 13.70 4.23 -2.64
N ASP A 151 14.88 3.62 -2.71
CA ASP A 151 15.13 2.28 -2.21
C ASP A 151 15.41 2.37 -0.71
N LEU A 152 14.48 1.89 0.12
CA LEU A 152 14.62 1.96 1.57
C LEU A 152 15.73 1.06 2.12
N GLN A 153 16.16 0.02 1.39
CA GLN A 153 17.26 -0.84 1.80
C GLN A 153 18.61 -0.20 1.49
N LEU A 154 18.76 0.33 0.27
CA LEU A 154 20.00 0.96 -0.18
C LEU A 154 20.16 2.41 0.27
N ARG A 155 19.11 2.99 0.89
CA ARG A 155 19.03 4.41 1.31
C ARG A 155 19.38 5.39 0.18
N GLY A 156 19.12 5.00 -1.07
CA GLY A 156 19.43 5.79 -2.25
C GLY A 156 18.17 6.08 -3.06
N GLU A 157 18.25 7.10 -3.91
CA GLU A 157 17.22 7.41 -4.90
C GLU A 157 17.67 6.93 -6.28
N ARG A 158 16.71 6.48 -7.09
CA ARG A 158 16.92 6.03 -8.46
C ARG A 158 15.82 6.58 -9.34
N THR A 159 16.11 6.71 -10.62
CA THR A 159 15.15 7.10 -11.64
C THR A 159 14.82 5.88 -12.47
N ILE A 160 13.53 5.55 -12.58
CA ILE A 160 13.03 4.36 -13.26
C ILE A 160 11.89 4.77 -14.19
N ASP A 161 11.78 4.13 -15.34
CA ASP A 161 10.63 4.31 -16.24
C ASP A 161 9.34 3.87 -15.53
N ILE A 162 8.28 4.68 -15.63
CA ILE A 162 6.97 4.39 -15.05
C ILE A 162 6.39 3.07 -15.57
N ALA A 163 6.68 2.69 -16.82
CA ALA A 163 6.23 1.44 -17.43
C ALA A 163 6.86 0.19 -16.78
N ASN A 164 7.99 0.36 -16.08
CA ASN A 164 8.66 -0.72 -15.37
C ASN A 164 8.22 -0.83 -13.91
N LEU A 165 7.24 -0.04 -13.46
CA LEU A 165 6.73 -0.07 -12.10
C LEU A 165 5.32 -0.67 -12.05
N GLN A 166 5.03 -1.37 -10.96
CA GLN A 166 3.70 -1.84 -10.64
C GLN A 166 3.33 -1.42 -9.21
N PRO A 167 2.09 -1.01 -8.92
CA PRO A 167 1.69 -0.74 -7.55
C PRO A 167 1.77 -2.02 -6.71
N VAL A 168 2.15 -1.84 -5.44
CA VAL A 168 1.97 -2.88 -4.44
C VAL A 168 0.52 -2.82 -3.97
N VAL A 169 -0.24 -3.89 -4.18
CA VAL A 169 -1.61 -4.03 -3.66
C VAL A 169 -1.58 -4.43 -2.17
N PRO A 170 -2.62 -4.07 -1.39
CA PRO A 170 -2.71 -4.49 0.01
C PRO A 170 -2.87 -6.01 0.11
N ASP A 171 -2.12 -6.62 1.02
CA ASP A 171 -2.17 -8.06 1.31
C ASP A 171 -2.50 -8.36 2.78
N MET A 172 -2.50 -7.35 3.65
CA MET A 172 -2.83 -7.52 5.06
C MET A 172 -3.73 -6.43 5.64
N THR A 173 -4.57 -6.85 6.60
CA THR A 173 -5.34 -5.93 7.42
C THR A 173 -4.40 -5.00 8.18
N GLY A 174 -4.73 -3.71 8.16
CA GLY A 174 -3.93 -2.68 8.81
C GLY A 174 -2.90 -1.99 7.91
N ASP A 175 -2.73 -2.47 6.67
CA ASP A 175 -1.98 -1.75 5.65
C ASP A 175 -2.54 -0.34 5.43
N PHE A 176 -1.64 0.58 5.10
CA PHE A 176 -2.02 1.91 4.64
C PHE A 176 -2.09 1.91 3.12
N VAL A 177 -3.18 2.42 2.58
CA VAL A 177 -3.48 2.44 1.15
C VAL A 177 -3.95 3.81 0.71
N THR A 178 -3.85 4.06 -0.58
CA THR A 178 -4.53 5.16 -1.26
C THR A 178 -5.36 4.62 -2.40
N VAL A 179 -6.50 5.27 -2.67
CA VAL A 179 -7.33 4.94 -3.83
C VAL A 179 -6.70 5.59 -5.06
N THR A 180 -6.61 4.88 -6.18
CA THR A 180 -5.95 5.40 -7.39
C THR A 180 -6.89 6.20 -8.29
N VAL A 181 -8.21 6.05 -8.11
CA VAL A 181 -9.24 6.67 -8.94
C VAL A 181 -10.37 7.32 -8.13
N GLY A 182 -11.03 8.32 -8.71
CA GLY A 182 -12.23 8.93 -8.14
C GLY A 182 -11.97 9.93 -6.98
N PRO A 183 -13.02 10.32 -6.23
CA PRO A 183 -12.96 11.43 -5.26
C PRO A 183 -12.18 11.13 -3.98
N MET A 184 -11.78 9.87 -3.79
CA MET A 184 -10.94 9.41 -2.69
C MET A 184 -9.46 9.34 -3.08
N ALA A 185 -9.12 9.68 -4.34
CA ALA A 185 -7.77 9.62 -4.85
C ALA A 185 -6.78 10.46 -4.01
N GLY A 186 -5.59 9.90 -3.78
CA GLY A 186 -4.51 10.52 -3.00
C GLY A 186 -4.73 10.58 -1.48
N LYS A 187 -5.94 10.26 -0.98
CA LYS A 187 -6.20 10.18 0.46
C LYS A 187 -5.66 8.87 1.03
N ILE A 188 -5.26 8.89 2.31
CA ILE A 188 -4.68 7.73 2.99
C ILE A 188 -5.75 7.06 3.86
N PHE A 189 -5.92 5.76 3.65
CA PHE A 189 -6.82 4.89 4.39
C PHE A 189 -6.05 3.74 5.02
N LYS A 190 -6.62 3.15 6.06
CA LYS A 190 -6.18 1.92 6.68
C LYS A 190 -7.12 0.78 6.31
N VAL A 191 -6.57 -0.33 5.84
CA VAL A 191 -7.32 -1.53 5.48
C VAL A 191 -7.93 -2.15 6.74
N ARG A 192 -9.22 -2.48 6.69
CA ARG A 192 -9.99 -3.08 7.79
C ARG A 192 -10.32 -4.56 7.54
N SER A 193 -10.67 -4.90 6.32
CA SER A 193 -10.82 -6.27 5.85
C SER A 193 -10.40 -6.36 4.39
N ILE A 194 -9.98 -7.55 3.99
CA ILE A 194 -9.60 -7.89 2.63
C ILE A 194 -10.49 -9.06 2.23
N ASP A 195 -11.16 -8.89 1.10
CA ASP A 195 -11.89 -9.92 0.37
C ASP A 195 -11.15 -10.22 -0.94
N GLU A 196 -11.61 -11.18 -1.74
CA GLU A 196 -10.89 -11.62 -2.96
C GLU A 196 -10.66 -10.48 -3.96
N GLU A 197 -11.67 -9.63 -4.18
CA GLU A 197 -11.63 -8.56 -5.19
C GLU A 197 -11.70 -7.15 -4.60
N SER A 198 -11.97 -7.02 -3.29
CA SER A 198 -12.22 -5.74 -2.64
C SER A 198 -11.63 -5.66 -1.24
N CYS A 199 -11.39 -4.43 -0.78
CA CYS A 199 -11.02 -4.15 0.59
C CYS A 199 -12.01 -3.16 1.21
N THR A 200 -12.33 -3.39 2.48
CA THR A 200 -12.98 -2.37 3.31
C THR A 200 -11.91 -1.47 3.90
N ILE A 201 -12.01 -0.16 3.68
CA ILE A 201 -10.99 0.81 4.08
C ILE A 201 -11.58 1.89 4.99
N ARG A 202 -10.79 2.42 5.93
CA ARG A 202 -11.20 3.53 6.81
C ARG A 202 -10.16 4.63 6.79
N ALA A 203 -10.59 5.89 6.86
CA ALA A 203 -9.64 7.01 6.94
C ALA A 203 -8.66 6.82 8.11
N ALA A 204 -7.37 7.08 7.86
CA ALA A 204 -6.35 6.92 8.87
C ALA A 204 -6.61 7.87 10.07
N GLY A 205 -6.49 7.36 11.29
CA GLY A 205 -6.70 8.15 12.51
C GLY A 205 -8.15 8.42 12.91
N THR A 206 -9.15 8.00 12.10
CA THR A 206 -10.56 8.20 12.47
C THR A 206 -11.13 7.02 13.24
N ARG A 207 -11.96 7.33 14.24
CA ARG A 207 -12.85 6.37 14.88
C ARG A 207 -14.15 6.28 14.08
N PRO A 208 -14.79 5.10 14.01
CA PRO A 208 -16.06 4.98 13.31
C PRO A 208 -17.12 5.85 13.98
N GLY A 209 -17.81 6.68 13.20
CA GLY A 209 -19.02 7.34 13.65
C GLY A 209 -20.15 6.33 13.91
N LYS A 210 -21.11 6.71 14.76
CA LYS A 210 -22.30 5.88 14.99
C LYS A 210 -23.10 5.76 13.68
N GLY A 211 -23.17 4.56 13.11
CA GLY A 211 -23.89 4.30 11.85
C GLY A 211 -23.10 4.63 10.58
N GLU A 212 -21.85 5.07 10.69
CA GLU A 212 -20.98 5.29 9.54
C GLU A 212 -20.49 3.93 9.02
N LYS A 213 -20.66 3.69 7.71
CA LYS A 213 -20.15 2.50 7.05
C LYS A 213 -18.80 2.81 6.42
N ASP A 214 -17.86 1.89 6.59
CA ASP A 214 -16.58 2.00 5.90
C ASP A 214 -16.77 1.78 4.40
N PRO A 215 -16.12 2.57 3.54
CA PRO A 215 -16.13 2.36 2.11
C PRO A 215 -15.47 1.02 1.71
N ILE A 216 -16.04 0.39 0.69
CA ILE A 216 -15.54 -0.82 0.04
C ILE A 216 -14.99 -0.41 -1.32
N VAL A 217 -13.75 -0.79 -1.62
CA VAL A 217 -13.03 -0.41 -2.84
C VAL A 217 -12.37 -1.64 -3.46
N PHE A 218 -12.43 -1.77 -4.79
CA PHE A 218 -11.75 -2.85 -5.51
C PHE A 218 -10.25 -2.82 -5.28
N THR A 219 -9.64 -3.99 -5.08
CA THR A 219 -8.19 -4.14 -4.82
C THR A 219 -7.35 -3.58 -5.96
N THR A 220 -7.84 -3.65 -7.20
CA THR A 220 -7.21 -3.08 -8.40
C THR A 220 -7.12 -1.54 -8.38
N HIS A 221 -7.96 -0.88 -7.58
CA HIS A 221 -7.98 0.57 -7.42
C HIS A 221 -7.25 1.04 -6.15
N LEU A 222 -6.48 0.15 -5.51
CA LEU A 222 -5.74 0.43 -4.29
C LEU A 222 -4.24 0.27 -4.53
N ALA A 223 -3.47 1.19 -3.96
CA ALA A 223 -2.02 1.07 -3.88
C ALA A 223 -1.57 1.30 -2.44
N CYS A 224 -0.68 0.45 -1.95
CA CYS A 224 -0.09 0.58 -0.63
C CYS A 224 0.76 1.86 -0.56
N VAL A 225 0.77 2.50 0.61
CA VAL A 225 1.60 3.66 0.92
C VAL A 225 2.39 3.37 2.19
N TYR A 226 3.54 4.01 2.36
CA TYR A 226 4.26 3.93 3.63
C TYR A 226 3.52 4.74 4.71
N GLY A 227 2.91 4.05 5.67
CA GLY A 227 2.31 4.69 6.85
C GLY A 227 3.36 5.49 7.65
N ARG A 228 3.07 6.75 7.94
CA ARG A 228 3.66 7.48 9.08
C ARG A 228 2.54 8.12 9.86
#